data_AF-A0A7C1SNC5-F1
#
_entry.id   AF-A0A7C1SNC5-F1
#
_cell.length_a   1.000
_cell.length_b   1.000
_cell.length_c   1.000
_cell.angle_alpha   90.00
_cell.angle_beta   90.00
_cell.angle_gamma   90.00
#
_symmetry.space_group_name_H-M   'P 1'
#
loop_
_entity.id
_entity.type
_entity.pdbx_description
1 polymer ?
#
loop_
_entity_poly.entity_id
_entity_poly.type
_entity_poly.pdbx_seq_one_letter_code
_entity_poly.pdbx_strand_id
1 'polypeptide(L)'
;MKTDPIFGNHPDKLDMFMVRETPISFEEKTFNKFKAEKNFYGRVESIQDFIKHGKLDSEYFGEMFSYFTAFLKSFSIVNELVISSYLLISRIVAAHPYLNPGFNYKFVELFEQIDNLDEIFSKITESDFKKDFLVYVKKNIDNWPEIFAKLFNLYQSKYIIDELVSSGEMEVLKTISYQLLMHYRELKEPFIWVARNLTVESWFVSLNIPLEKILIAMIHLLDITYREISNKREVSLNRKLNKQIQDFLFKEEKLINYILDSGEESITRLYTLIDDVKEMDPSLKINLKQKIRDKYPDYKFLGEPEKERVSWGLTVTKTGYEKKQKALRHLLEVEIPVNSKEIGEAMEKGDLRENAEYKAALEKQELLKGATLKIQEELQNARIFNESQIDTDYISFGTRVKLKNKISKRLEEYIILGPWESEPSKQIISYLSPLGVELCNHRAGENLQFIINEREYSYQVDSIDKVDL
;
A
#
# COMPACT_ATOMS: atom_id res chain seq x y z
N MET A 1 28.09 -17.87 -23.27
CA MET A 1 28.32 -18.79 -22.13
C MET A 1 27.14 -19.74 -21.89
N LYS A 2 25.92 -19.28 -21.58
CA LYS A 2 24.79 -20.21 -21.32
C LYS A 2 24.44 -21.14 -22.51
N THR A 3 24.60 -20.67 -23.73
CA THR A 3 24.35 -21.41 -24.98
C THR A 3 25.63 -21.97 -25.63
N ASP A 4 26.80 -21.72 -25.02
CA ASP A 4 28.09 -22.13 -25.59
C ASP A 4 28.42 -23.55 -25.10
N PRO A 5 28.59 -24.52 -26.01
CA PRO A 5 28.79 -25.92 -25.64
C PRO A 5 30.16 -26.20 -25.01
N ILE A 6 31.12 -25.25 -25.06
CA ILE A 6 32.44 -25.38 -24.42
C ILE A 6 32.37 -25.07 -22.91
N PHE A 7 31.29 -24.42 -22.44
CA PHE A 7 31.11 -24.01 -21.05
C PHE A 7 30.00 -24.82 -20.34
N GLY A 8 30.37 -25.47 -19.23
CA GLY A 8 29.46 -26.21 -18.34
C GLY A 8 29.45 -25.65 -16.91
N ASN A 9 28.38 -25.90 -16.16
CA ASN A 9 28.35 -25.61 -14.72
C ASN A 9 29.25 -26.59 -13.97
N HIS A 10 29.92 -26.12 -12.91
CA HIS A 10 30.64 -27.00 -12.01
C HIS A 10 29.64 -27.96 -11.32
N PRO A 11 29.89 -29.30 -11.28
CA PRO A 11 28.96 -30.28 -10.72
C PRO A 11 28.48 -29.95 -9.30
N ASP A 12 29.36 -29.35 -8.50
CA ASP A 12 29.07 -28.99 -7.10
C ASP A 12 28.75 -27.50 -6.86
N LYS A 13 28.86 -26.63 -7.87
CA LYS A 13 28.72 -25.16 -7.71
C LYS A 13 28.06 -24.49 -8.93
N LEU A 14 26.80 -24.07 -8.76
CA LEU A 14 25.97 -23.45 -9.80
C LEU A 14 26.51 -22.12 -10.34
N ASP A 15 27.23 -21.37 -9.52
CA ASP A 15 27.82 -20.05 -9.82
C ASP A 15 29.19 -20.12 -10.51
N MET A 16 29.78 -21.31 -10.64
CA MET A 16 31.05 -21.51 -11.31
C MET A 16 30.87 -22.21 -12.66
N PHE A 17 31.49 -21.65 -13.70
CA PHE A 17 31.55 -22.26 -15.04
C PHE A 17 32.95 -22.83 -15.29
N MET A 18 33.02 -24.03 -15.86
CA MET A 18 34.26 -24.66 -16.31
C MET A 18 34.32 -24.68 -17.84
N VAL A 19 35.51 -24.38 -18.38
CA VAL A 19 35.85 -24.53 -19.80
C VAL A 19 36.29 -25.98 -20.01
N ARG A 20 35.71 -26.67 -20.98
CA ARG A 20 36.02 -28.09 -21.27
C ARG A 20 36.60 -28.26 -22.69
N GLU A 21 37.47 -29.26 -22.84
CA GLU A 21 38.07 -29.62 -24.14
C GLU A 21 37.09 -30.31 -25.09
N THR A 22 36.02 -30.92 -24.57
CA THR A 22 34.93 -31.52 -25.35
C THR A 22 33.60 -30.80 -25.06
N PRO A 23 32.79 -30.51 -26.10
CA PRO A 23 31.53 -29.81 -25.90
C PRO A 23 30.54 -30.66 -25.10
N ILE A 24 29.94 -30.08 -24.06
CA ILE A 24 28.93 -30.76 -23.23
C ILE A 24 27.59 -30.81 -23.98
N SER A 25 26.93 -31.96 -23.99
CA SER A 25 25.57 -32.06 -24.52
C SER A 25 24.61 -31.22 -23.69
N PHE A 26 23.49 -30.82 -24.29
CA PHE A 26 22.44 -30.13 -23.54
C PHE A 26 21.96 -30.99 -22.37
N GLU A 27 21.80 -32.29 -22.60
CA GLU A 27 21.35 -33.26 -21.60
C GLU A 27 22.30 -33.34 -20.41
N GLU A 28 23.62 -33.48 -20.63
CA GLU A 28 24.61 -33.53 -19.55
C GLU A 28 24.68 -32.20 -18.79
N LYS A 29 24.55 -31.07 -19.49
CA LYS A 29 24.56 -29.74 -18.88
C LYS A 29 23.37 -29.53 -17.94
N THR A 30 22.16 -29.84 -18.42
CA THR A 30 20.92 -29.69 -17.65
C THR A 30 20.88 -30.67 -16.48
N PHE A 31 21.43 -31.87 -16.66
CA PHE A 31 21.60 -32.84 -15.60
C PHE A 31 22.58 -32.41 -14.50
N ASN A 32 23.73 -31.83 -14.87
CA ASN A 32 24.69 -31.28 -13.91
C ASN A 32 24.07 -30.12 -13.13
N LYS A 33 23.29 -29.26 -13.80
CA LYS A 33 22.48 -28.23 -13.13
C LYS A 33 21.54 -28.87 -12.11
N PHE A 34 20.77 -29.87 -12.50
CA PHE A 34 19.86 -30.60 -11.61
C PHE A 34 20.56 -31.18 -10.38
N LYS A 35 21.74 -31.78 -10.53
CA LYS A 35 22.53 -32.33 -9.41
C LYS A 35 23.01 -31.24 -8.45
N ALA A 36 23.40 -30.09 -8.97
CA ALA A 36 23.84 -28.94 -8.18
C ALA A 36 22.70 -28.23 -7.43
N GLU A 37 21.45 -28.38 -7.88
CA GLU A 37 20.28 -27.77 -7.22
C GLU A 37 20.02 -28.38 -5.84
N LYS A 38 19.93 -27.49 -4.84
CA LYS A 38 19.68 -27.85 -3.42
C LYS A 38 18.20 -27.87 -3.06
N ASN A 39 17.39 -27.07 -3.75
CA ASN A 39 15.95 -27.00 -3.54
C ASN A 39 15.24 -28.00 -4.46
N PHE A 40 14.22 -28.68 -3.93
CA PHE A 40 13.30 -29.51 -4.69
C PHE A 40 12.76 -28.80 -5.93
N TYR A 41 12.27 -27.56 -5.80
CA TYR A 41 11.67 -26.86 -6.95
C TYR A 41 12.70 -26.40 -7.99
N GLY A 42 13.95 -26.14 -7.61
CA GLY A 42 15.03 -25.91 -8.58
C GLY A 42 15.34 -27.16 -9.41
N ARG A 43 15.22 -28.35 -8.80
CA ARG A 43 15.27 -29.64 -9.50
C ARG A 43 14.08 -29.82 -10.42
N VAL A 44 12.88 -29.40 -10.00
CA VAL A 44 11.68 -29.42 -10.85
C VAL A 44 11.87 -28.56 -12.10
N GLU A 45 12.37 -27.33 -11.95
CA GLU A 45 12.66 -26.47 -13.11
C GLU A 45 13.65 -27.13 -14.06
N SER A 46 14.69 -27.77 -13.53
CA SER A 46 15.73 -28.41 -14.34
C SER A 46 15.18 -29.60 -15.14
N ILE A 47 14.30 -30.45 -14.56
CA ILE A 47 13.67 -31.54 -15.32
C ILE A 47 12.64 -31.03 -16.32
N GLN A 48 11.92 -29.95 -16.01
CA GLN A 48 11.00 -29.33 -16.97
C GLN A 48 11.74 -28.71 -18.16
N ASP A 49 12.90 -28.10 -17.93
CA ASP A 49 13.78 -27.62 -18.99
C ASP A 49 14.33 -28.78 -19.84
N PHE A 50 14.71 -29.88 -19.17
CA PHE A 50 15.14 -31.10 -19.85
C PHE A 50 14.04 -31.65 -20.76
N ILE A 51 12.78 -31.71 -20.30
CA ILE A 51 11.67 -32.24 -21.09
C ILE A 51 11.40 -31.43 -22.35
N LYS A 52 11.63 -30.11 -22.31
CA LYS A 52 11.38 -29.22 -23.46
C LYS A 52 12.42 -29.35 -24.57
N HIS A 53 13.67 -29.70 -24.22
CA HIS A 53 14.81 -29.52 -25.11
C HIS A 53 15.73 -30.75 -25.23
N GLY A 54 15.65 -31.70 -24.31
CA GLY A 54 16.48 -32.89 -24.25
C GLY A 54 15.78 -34.16 -24.70
N LYS A 55 16.54 -35.26 -24.74
CA LYS A 55 16.05 -36.59 -25.12
C LYS A 55 15.56 -37.41 -23.92
N LEU A 56 14.27 -37.74 -23.90
CA LEU A 56 13.60 -38.44 -22.79
C LEU A 56 14.01 -39.91 -22.62
N ASP A 57 14.64 -40.53 -23.62
CA ASP A 57 15.20 -41.88 -23.57
C ASP A 57 16.65 -41.91 -23.04
N SER A 58 17.23 -40.76 -22.71
CA SER A 58 18.59 -40.66 -22.18
C SER A 58 18.71 -41.15 -20.72
N GLU A 59 19.88 -41.68 -20.37
CA GLU A 59 20.21 -42.07 -18.99
C GLU A 59 20.10 -40.87 -18.01
N TYR A 60 20.45 -39.67 -18.47
CA TYR A 60 20.31 -38.43 -17.70
C TYR A 60 18.87 -38.14 -17.29
N PHE A 61 17.93 -38.25 -18.25
CA PHE A 61 16.51 -38.12 -17.92
C PHE A 61 16.06 -39.21 -16.96
N GLY A 62 16.50 -40.45 -17.19
CA GLY A 62 16.21 -41.59 -16.31
C GLY A 62 16.61 -41.35 -14.86
N GLU A 63 17.80 -40.79 -14.61
CA GLU A 63 18.25 -40.41 -13.26
C GLU A 63 17.41 -39.28 -12.65
N MET A 64 17.13 -38.22 -13.40
CA MET A 64 16.31 -37.08 -12.94
C MET A 64 14.87 -37.51 -12.61
N PHE A 65 14.28 -38.32 -13.49
CA PHE A 65 12.94 -38.87 -13.30
C PHE A 65 12.91 -39.81 -12.10
N SER A 66 13.94 -40.66 -11.94
CA SER A 66 14.06 -41.57 -10.81
C SER A 66 14.08 -40.87 -9.46
N TYR A 67 14.75 -39.72 -9.36
CA TYR A 67 14.75 -38.89 -8.15
C TYR A 67 13.33 -38.55 -7.67
N PHE A 68 12.45 -38.09 -8.57
CA PHE A 68 11.07 -37.76 -8.20
C PHE A 68 10.22 -39.02 -7.93
N THR A 69 10.41 -40.09 -8.72
CA THR A 69 9.69 -41.35 -8.46
C THR A 69 10.10 -42.01 -7.14
N ALA A 70 11.30 -41.74 -6.61
CA ALA A 70 11.74 -42.27 -5.32
C ALA A 70 10.84 -41.82 -4.17
N PHE A 71 10.38 -40.56 -4.17
CA PHE A 71 9.42 -40.06 -3.18
C PHE A 71 8.08 -40.82 -3.22
N LEU A 72 7.73 -41.38 -4.37
CA LEU A 72 6.48 -42.11 -4.58
C LEU A 72 6.63 -43.62 -4.29
N LYS A 73 7.85 -44.15 -4.38
CA LYS A 73 8.14 -45.57 -4.09
C LYS A 73 8.33 -45.85 -2.60
N SER A 74 8.85 -44.89 -1.84
CA SER A 74 9.28 -45.12 -0.45
C SER A 74 8.97 -43.93 0.47
N PHE A 75 7.69 -43.64 0.67
CA PHE A 75 7.23 -42.69 1.70
C PHE A 75 6.58 -43.43 2.87
N SER A 76 6.84 -42.97 4.09
CA SER A 76 6.14 -43.44 5.30
C SER A 76 5.02 -42.48 5.73
N ILE A 77 5.17 -41.20 5.39
CA ILE A 77 4.22 -40.12 5.67
C ILE A 77 4.09 -39.29 4.40
N VAL A 78 2.86 -38.91 4.06
CA VAL A 78 2.60 -38.01 2.93
C VAL A 78 2.98 -36.59 3.32
N ASN A 79 3.93 -36.00 2.59
CA ASN A 79 4.37 -34.61 2.77
C ASN A 79 4.30 -33.83 1.44
N GLU A 80 4.69 -32.56 1.45
CA GLU A 80 4.65 -31.67 0.28
C GLU A 80 5.49 -32.17 -0.89
N LEU A 81 6.59 -32.89 -0.63
CA LEU A 81 7.48 -33.42 -1.66
C LEU A 81 6.88 -34.66 -2.32
N VAL A 82 6.19 -35.50 -1.55
CA VAL A 82 5.43 -36.66 -2.08
C VAL A 82 4.31 -36.15 -2.98
N ILE A 83 3.50 -35.21 -2.50
CA ILE A 83 2.41 -34.63 -3.29
C ILE A 83 2.94 -33.92 -4.54
N SER A 84 3.96 -33.07 -4.41
CA SER A 84 4.54 -32.37 -5.57
C SER A 84 5.18 -33.33 -6.56
N SER A 85 5.85 -34.39 -6.09
CA SER A 85 6.38 -35.43 -6.99
C SER A 85 5.25 -36.15 -7.71
N TYR A 86 4.14 -36.46 -7.04
CA TYR A 86 2.98 -37.10 -7.66
C TYR A 86 2.39 -36.23 -8.78
N LEU A 87 2.20 -34.93 -8.51
CA LEU A 87 1.67 -33.98 -9.49
C LEU A 87 2.61 -33.85 -10.69
N LEU A 88 3.93 -33.70 -10.46
CA LEU A 88 4.93 -33.61 -11.52
C LEU A 88 4.95 -34.87 -12.39
N ILE A 89 5.06 -36.05 -11.77
CA ILE A 89 5.12 -37.32 -12.50
C ILE A 89 3.82 -37.55 -13.27
N SER A 90 2.67 -37.25 -12.67
CA SER A 90 1.38 -37.39 -13.35
C SER A 90 1.27 -36.47 -14.56
N ARG A 91 1.79 -35.24 -14.48
CA ARG A 91 1.88 -34.30 -15.61
C ARG A 91 2.77 -34.85 -16.73
N ILE A 92 3.94 -35.41 -16.38
CA ILE A 92 4.85 -36.03 -17.35
C ILE A 92 4.20 -37.23 -18.03
N VAL A 93 3.58 -38.13 -17.26
CA VAL A 93 2.93 -39.34 -17.78
C VAL A 93 1.71 -38.99 -18.65
N ALA A 94 0.96 -37.94 -18.31
CA ALA A 94 -0.14 -37.48 -19.15
C ALA A 94 0.33 -37.01 -20.54
N ALA A 95 1.51 -36.38 -20.62
CA ALA A 95 2.12 -35.98 -21.89
C ALA A 95 2.86 -37.14 -22.59
N HIS A 96 3.45 -38.05 -21.82
CA HIS A 96 4.29 -39.15 -22.29
C HIS A 96 3.88 -40.47 -21.61
N PRO A 97 2.79 -41.13 -22.06
CA PRO A 97 2.23 -42.30 -21.36
C PRO A 97 3.19 -43.50 -21.20
N TYR A 98 4.18 -43.64 -22.09
CA TYR A 98 5.19 -44.70 -22.04
C TYR A 98 6.18 -44.55 -20.87
N LEU A 99 6.24 -43.38 -20.21
CA LEU A 99 7.04 -43.13 -19.02
C LEU A 99 6.33 -43.50 -17.71
N ASN A 100 5.15 -44.15 -17.77
CA ASN A 100 4.40 -44.52 -16.59
C ASN A 100 5.23 -45.43 -15.67
N PRO A 101 5.54 -44.99 -14.43
CA PRO A 101 6.34 -45.77 -13.49
C PRO A 101 5.59 -46.94 -12.84
N GLY A 102 4.28 -47.11 -13.12
CA GLY A 102 3.50 -48.26 -12.67
C GLY A 102 3.13 -48.23 -11.19
N PHE A 103 2.82 -47.05 -10.64
CA PHE A 103 2.35 -46.96 -9.25
C PHE A 103 0.96 -47.57 -9.09
N ASN A 104 0.76 -48.31 -8.00
CA ASN A 104 -0.49 -49.05 -7.72
C ASN A 104 -1.52 -48.23 -6.93
N TYR A 105 -1.31 -46.92 -6.78
CA TYR A 105 -2.21 -46.06 -6.02
C TYR A 105 -2.55 -44.77 -6.79
N LYS A 106 -3.73 -44.22 -6.52
CA LYS A 106 -4.30 -43.00 -7.09
C LYS A 106 -4.11 -41.81 -6.16
N PHE A 107 -4.41 -40.61 -6.67
CA PHE A 107 -4.35 -39.38 -5.90
C PHE A 107 -5.21 -39.42 -4.63
N VAL A 108 -6.40 -40.02 -4.70
CA VAL A 108 -7.32 -40.14 -3.55
C VAL A 108 -6.66 -40.86 -2.39
N GLU A 109 -5.97 -41.98 -2.66
CA GLU A 109 -5.30 -42.78 -1.63
C GLU A 109 -4.12 -42.04 -0.99
N LEU A 110 -3.43 -41.17 -1.73
CA LEU A 110 -2.44 -40.26 -1.15
C LEU A 110 -3.09 -39.16 -0.31
N PHE A 111 -4.19 -38.60 -0.81
CA PHE A 111 -4.89 -37.49 -0.18
C PHE A 111 -5.50 -37.89 1.16
N GLU A 112 -6.07 -39.09 1.26
CA GLU A 112 -6.62 -39.64 2.51
C GLU A 112 -5.55 -39.89 3.60
N GLN A 113 -4.28 -40.04 3.21
CA GLN A 113 -3.16 -40.20 4.13
C GLN A 113 -2.54 -38.86 4.57
N ILE A 114 -3.12 -37.72 4.18
CA ILE A 114 -2.66 -36.41 4.61
C ILE A 114 -3.14 -36.13 6.03
N ASP A 115 -2.21 -36.09 6.99
CA ASP A 115 -2.50 -35.74 8.38
C ASP A 115 -2.94 -34.28 8.53
N ASN A 116 -2.22 -33.36 7.87
CA ASN A 116 -2.49 -31.92 7.95
C ASN A 116 -2.43 -31.26 6.58
N LEU A 117 -3.61 -31.11 5.97
CA LEU A 117 -3.76 -30.52 4.64
C LEU A 117 -3.25 -29.08 4.55
N ASP A 118 -3.48 -28.29 5.59
CA ASP A 118 -3.14 -26.86 5.60
C ASP A 118 -1.63 -26.69 5.61
N GLU A 119 -0.94 -27.52 6.41
CA GLU A 119 0.52 -27.54 6.49
C GLU A 119 1.14 -27.96 5.15
N ILE A 120 0.71 -29.09 4.58
CA ILE A 120 1.23 -29.58 3.29
C ILE A 120 1.02 -28.54 2.20
N PHE A 121 -0.20 -28.01 2.07
CA PHE A 121 -0.52 -27.05 1.02
C PHE A 121 0.22 -25.72 1.19
N SER A 122 0.49 -25.29 2.42
CA SER A 122 1.30 -24.09 2.68
C SER A 122 2.77 -24.26 2.31
N LYS A 123 3.34 -25.47 2.47
CA LYS A 123 4.72 -25.80 2.10
C LYS A 123 4.93 -25.97 0.60
N ILE A 124 3.86 -26.15 -0.18
CA ILE A 124 3.94 -26.07 -1.64
C ILE A 124 4.16 -24.60 -2.02
N THR A 125 5.37 -24.23 -2.43
CA THR A 125 5.71 -22.82 -2.70
C THR A 125 5.35 -22.39 -4.12
N GLU A 126 5.40 -23.32 -5.08
CA GLU A 126 5.16 -23.01 -6.49
C GLU A 126 3.67 -22.92 -6.82
N SER A 127 3.27 -21.79 -7.41
CA SER A 127 1.86 -21.49 -7.72
C SER A 127 1.24 -22.48 -8.71
N ASP A 128 2.01 -22.95 -9.69
CA ASP A 128 1.56 -23.97 -10.65
C ASP A 128 1.25 -25.31 -9.96
N PHE A 129 2.03 -25.69 -8.94
CA PHE A 129 1.78 -26.91 -8.17
C PHE A 129 0.57 -26.76 -7.25
N LYS A 130 0.35 -25.58 -6.65
CA LYS A 130 -0.90 -25.30 -5.92
C LYS A 130 -2.11 -25.42 -6.84
N LYS A 131 -2.03 -24.89 -8.07
CA LYS A 131 -3.11 -25.00 -9.04
C LYS A 131 -3.36 -26.44 -9.45
N ASP A 132 -2.31 -27.20 -9.78
CA ASP A 132 -2.44 -28.63 -10.10
C ASP A 132 -3.04 -29.41 -8.93
N PHE A 133 -2.60 -29.16 -7.70
CA PHE A 133 -3.20 -29.77 -6.52
C PHE A 133 -4.72 -29.55 -6.47
N LEU A 134 -5.17 -28.30 -6.66
CA LEU A 134 -6.59 -27.96 -6.67
C LEU A 134 -7.34 -28.68 -7.82
N VAL A 135 -6.74 -28.77 -9.02
CA VAL A 135 -7.32 -29.53 -10.14
C VAL A 135 -7.48 -31.01 -9.78
N TYR A 136 -6.49 -31.60 -9.13
CA TYR A 136 -6.55 -33.00 -8.69
C TYR A 136 -7.56 -33.22 -7.57
N VAL A 137 -7.67 -32.30 -6.62
CA VAL A 137 -8.71 -32.34 -5.58
C VAL A 137 -10.09 -32.30 -6.23
N LYS A 138 -10.37 -31.32 -7.10
CA LYS A 138 -11.67 -31.22 -7.79
C LYS A 138 -12.04 -32.47 -8.57
N LYS A 139 -11.06 -33.09 -9.25
CA LYS A 139 -11.31 -34.24 -10.11
C LYS A 139 -11.55 -35.54 -9.35
N ASN A 140 -10.95 -35.69 -8.16
CA ASN A 140 -10.86 -36.99 -7.51
C ASN A 140 -11.47 -37.04 -6.10
N ILE A 141 -11.80 -35.91 -5.49
CA ILE A 141 -12.30 -35.83 -4.12
C ILE A 141 -13.73 -35.28 -4.13
N ASP A 142 -14.66 -36.00 -3.49
CA ASP A 142 -16.09 -35.68 -3.55
C ASP A 142 -16.42 -34.35 -2.85
N ASN A 143 -15.86 -34.10 -1.66
CA ASN A 143 -16.04 -32.87 -0.89
C ASN A 143 -15.03 -31.76 -1.26
N TRP A 144 -14.66 -31.69 -2.54
CA TRP A 144 -13.75 -30.67 -3.04
C TRP A 144 -14.22 -29.22 -2.79
N PRO A 145 -15.53 -28.87 -2.80
CA PRO A 145 -15.95 -27.48 -2.57
C PRO A 145 -15.57 -26.99 -1.17
N GLU A 146 -15.78 -27.81 -0.14
CA GLU A 146 -15.41 -27.51 1.24
C GLU A 146 -13.90 -27.43 1.42
N ILE A 147 -13.15 -28.30 0.73
CA ILE A 147 -11.69 -28.24 0.72
C ILE A 147 -11.21 -26.94 0.07
N PHE A 148 -11.80 -26.54 -1.05
CA PHE A 148 -11.50 -25.28 -1.73
C PHE A 148 -11.77 -24.08 -0.82
N ALA A 149 -12.91 -24.08 -0.12
CA ALA A 149 -13.24 -23.06 0.88
C ALA A 149 -12.19 -22.98 1.99
N LYS A 150 -11.73 -24.12 2.50
CA LYS A 150 -10.68 -24.18 3.53
C LYS A 150 -9.35 -23.64 3.01
N LEU A 151 -8.93 -24.09 1.83
CA LEU A 151 -7.64 -23.71 1.22
C LEU A 151 -7.62 -22.25 0.76
N PHE A 152 -8.77 -21.65 0.45
CA PHE A 152 -8.87 -20.23 0.11
C PHE A 152 -8.33 -19.32 1.22
N ASN A 153 -8.44 -19.73 2.49
CA ASN A 153 -7.87 -18.98 3.61
C ASN A 153 -6.34 -18.93 3.57
N LEU A 154 -5.69 -19.91 2.93
CA LEU A 154 -4.24 -20.01 2.80
C LEU A 154 -3.72 -19.49 1.46
N TYR A 155 -4.56 -19.52 0.42
CA TYR A 155 -4.19 -19.15 -0.94
C TYR A 155 -5.37 -18.51 -1.66
N GLN A 156 -5.39 -17.17 -1.67
CA GLN A 156 -6.47 -16.38 -2.28
C GLN A 156 -6.33 -16.36 -3.81
N SER A 157 -6.73 -17.44 -4.45
CA SER A 157 -6.69 -17.60 -5.90
C SER A 157 -8.06 -17.39 -6.52
N LYS A 158 -8.11 -16.59 -7.60
CA LYS A 158 -9.34 -16.42 -8.38
C LYS A 158 -9.83 -17.74 -8.97
N TYR A 159 -8.92 -18.66 -9.29
CA TYR A 159 -9.26 -20.01 -9.76
C TYR A 159 -10.18 -20.74 -8.77
N ILE A 160 -9.92 -20.67 -7.46
CA ILE A 160 -10.78 -21.34 -6.46
C ILE A 160 -12.22 -20.82 -6.55
N ILE A 161 -12.37 -19.51 -6.63
CA ILE A 161 -13.68 -18.84 -6.70
C ILE A 161 -14.38 -19.16 -8.01
N ASP A 162 -13.68 -19.05 -9.14
CA ASP A 162 -14.23 -19.30 -10.48
C ASP A 162 -14.71 -20.77 -10.62
N GLU A 163 -13.99 -21.72 -10.03
CA GLU A 163 -14.39 -23.14 -10.03
C GLU A 163 -15.62 -23.40 -9.15
N LEU A 164 -15.73 -22.74 -8.00
CA LEU A 164 -16.93 -22.83 -7.14
C LEU A 164 -18.15 -22.20 -7.83
N VAL A 165 -17.98 -21.03 -8.45
CA VAL A 165 -19.05 -20.33 -9.20
C VAL A 165 -19.51 -21.16 -10.39
N SER A 166 -18.57 -21.67 -11.21
CA SER A 166 -18.91 -22.44 -12.41
C SER A 166 -19.55 -23.80 -12.10
N SER A 167 -19.26 -24.36 -10.93
CA SER A 167 -19.88 -25.60 -10.46
C SER A 167 -21.21 -25.38 -9.72
N GLY A 168 -21.64 -24.12 -9.53
CA GLY A 168 -22.91 -23.79 -8.88
C GLY A 168 -22.90 -23.90 -7.36
N GLU A 169 -21.72 -23.92 -6.73
CA GLU A 169 -21.52 -24.12 -5.29
C GLU A 169 -21.82 -22.85 -4.46
N MET A 170 -23.02 -22.32 -4.62
CA MET A 170 -23.43 -21.04 -4.04
C MET A 170 -23.50 -21.06 -2.51
N GLU A 171 -23.87 -22.18 -1.90
CA GLU A 171 -23.89 -22.31 -0.44
C GLU A 171 -22.48 -22.27 0.17
N VAL A 172 -21.50 -22.83 -0.54
CA VAL A 172 -20.09 -22.79 -0.13
C VAL A 172 -19.55 -21.37 -0.26
N LEU A 173 -19.81 -20.70 -1.39
CA LEU A 173 -19.43 -19.28 -1.61
C LEU A 173 -20.05 -18.34 -0.57
N LYS A 174 -21.32 -18.58 -0.24
CA LYS A 174 -22.04 -17.86 0.81
C LYS A 174 -21.38 -18.09 2.16
N THR A 175 -21.06 -19.34 2.50
CA THR A 175 -20.36 -19.71 3.74
C THR A 175 -19.01 -19.01 3.84
N ILE A 176 -18.18 -19.06 2.79
CA ILE A 176 -16.90 -18.34 2.73
C ILE A 176 -17.11 -16.85 3.00
N SER A 177 -18.05 -16.22 2.28
CA SER A 177 -18.29 -14.78 2.37
C SER A 177 -18.75 -14.35 3.77
N TYR A 178 -19.65 -15.11 4.40
CA TYR A 178 -20.08 -14.84 5.78
C TYR A 178 -18.98 -15.11 6.80
N GLN A 179 -18.22 -16.19 6.66
CA GLN A 179 -17.11 -16.51 7.56
C GLN A 179 -16.06 -15.40 7.54
N LEU A 180 -15.70 -14.92 6.34
CA LEU A 180 -14.76 -13.81 6.20
C LEU A 180 -15.29 -12.51 6.80
N LEU A 181 -16.59 -12.24 6.67
CA LEU A 181 -17.20 -11.06 7.29
C LEU A 181 -17.29 -11.15 8.82
N MET A 182 -17.42 -12.36 9.39
CA MET A 182 -17.50 -12.56 10.85
C MET A 182 -16.12 -12.61 11.50
N HIS A 183 -15.13 -13.14 10.80
CA HIS A 183 -13.77 -13.38 11.29
C HIS A 183 -12.72 -12.55 10.53
N TYR A 184 -13.10 -11.37 10.03
CA TYR A 184 -12.22 -10.52 9.22
C TYR A 184 -10.93 -10.12 9.95
N ARG A 185 -10.95 -10.08 11.30
CA ARG A 185 -9.81 -9.71 12.14
C ARG A 185 -8.73 -10.78 12.15
N GLU A 186 -9.13 -12.04 12.17
CA GLU A 186 -8.24 -13.21 12.09
C GLU A 186 -7.87 -13.51 10.64
N LEU A 187 -8.82 -13.35 9.71
CA LEU A 187 -8.69 -13.64 8.28
C LEU A 187 -8.47 -12.36 7.46
N LYS A 188 -7.46 -11.56 7.85
CA LYS A 188 -7.16 -10.25 7.25
C LYS A 188 -6.91 -10.33 5.74
N GLU A 189 -5.97 -11.18 5.32
CA GLU A 189 -5.58 -11.30 3.91
C GLU A 189 -6.71 -11.81 3.01
N PRO A 190 -7.41 -12.92 3.35
CA PRO A 190 -8.55 -13.36 2.55
C PRO A 190 -9.67 -12.33 2.50
N PHE A 191 -10.00 -11.68 3.62
CA PHE A 191 -11.05 -10.67 3.64
C PHE A 191 -10.73 -9.48 2.73
N ILE A 192 -9.52 -8.92 2.84
CA ILE A 192 -9.07 -7.79 1.98
C ILE A 192 -9.08 -8.21 0.51
N TRP A 193 -8.64 -9.43 0.21
CA TRP A 193 -8.65 -9.93 -1.17
C TRP A 193 -10.08 -10.03 -1.72
N VAL A 194 -11.03 -10.58 -0.95
CA VAL A 194 -12.45 -10.67 -1.37
C VAL A 194 -13.05 -9.28 -1.57
N ALA A 195 -12.84 -8.37 -0.62
CA ALA A 195 -13.36 -7.00 -0.70
C ALA A 195 -12.91 -6.28 -1.99
N ARG A 196 -11.64 -6.47 -2.36
CA ARG A 196 -11.04 -5.80 -3.54
C ARG A 196 -11.39 -6.45 -4.87
N ASN A 197 -11.55 -7.77 -4.90
CA ASN A 197 -11.66 -8.49 -6.18
C ASN A 197 -13.07 -8.94 -6.52
N LEU A 198 -13.95 -9.15 -5.54
CA LEU A 198 -15.22 -9.86 -5.75
C LEU A 198 -16.46 -9.00 -5.51
N THR A 199 -16.35 -7.84 -4.88
CA THR A 199 -17.52 -7.01 -4.51
C THR A 199 -18.36 -6.51 -5.68
N VAL A 200 -17.83 -6.57 -6.90
CA VAL A 200 -18.51 -6.19 -8.14
C VAL A 200 -19.01 -7.39 -8.95
N GLU A 201 -18.64 -8.61 -8.57
CA GLU A 201 -19.02 -9.83 -9.28
C GLU A 201 -20.52 -10.13 -9.07
N SER A 202 -21.22 -10.53 -10.12
CA SER A 202 -22.70 -10.68 -10.10
C SER A 202 -23.17 -11.68 -9.03
N TRP A 203 -22.46 -12.79 -8.87
CA TRP A 203 -22.77 -13.79 -7.85
C TRP A 203 -22.56 -13.24 -6.43
N PHE A 204 -21.57 -12.37 -6.21
CA PHE A 204 -21.30 -11.80 -4.89
C PHE A 204 -22.37 -10.77 -4.53
N VAL A 205 -22.77 -9.93 -5.50
CA VAL A 205 -23.90 -9.00 -5.36
C VAL A 205 -25.18 -9.75 -4.99
N SER A 206 -25.41 -10.95 -5.56
CA SER A 206 -26.58 -11.78 -5.24
C SER A 206 -26.64 -12.26 -3.77
N LEU A 207 -25.51 -12.27 -3.05
CA LEU A 207 -25.47 -12.60 -1.62
C LEU A 207 -26.08 -11.51 -0.74
N ASN A 208 -26.33 -10.31 -1.30
CA ASN A 208 -26.93 -9.18 -0.61
C ASN A 208 -26.17 -8.77 0.67
N ILE A 209 -24.83 -8.88 0.64
CA ILE A 209 -23.96 -8.41 1.73
C ILE A 209 -23.88 -6.88 1.64
N PRO A 210 -24.28 -6.13 2.68
CA PRO A 210 -24.23 -4.67 2.63
C PRO A 210 -22.80 -4.16 2.50
N LEU A 211 -22.55 -3.30 1.50
CA LEU A 211 -21.23 -2.70 1.28
C LEU A 211 -20.72 -1.96 2.53
N GLU A 212 -21.63 -1.36 3.32
CA GLU A 212 -21.29 -0.72 4.58
C GLU A 212 -20.54 -1.64 5.54
N LYS A 213 -20.97 -2.90 5.66
CA LYS A 213 -20.33 -3.87 6.56
C LYS A 213 -18.90 -4.16 6.12
N ILE A 214 -18.67 -4.21 4.80
CA ILE A 214 -17.34 -4.39 4.22
C ILE A 214 -16.46 -3.16 4.50
N LEU A 215 -17.00 -1.95 4.30
CA LEU A 215 -16.29 -0.70 4.60
C LEU A 215 -15.92 -0.60 6.07
N ILE A 216 -16.85 -0.87 6.99
CA ILE A 216 -16.59 -0.88 8.44
C ILE A 216 -15.47 -1.87 8.79
N ALA A 217 -15.54 -3.09 8.25
CA ALA A 217 -14.50 -4.09 8.47
C ALA A 217 -13.13 -3.67 7.91
N MET A 218 -13.09 -3.05 6.72
CA MET A 218 -11.85 -2.49 6.15
C MET A 218 -11.27 -1.38 7.03
N ILE A 219 -12.09 -0.48 7.57
CA ILE A 219 -11.66 0.58 8.48
C ILE A 219 -11.10 0.00 9.79
N HIS A 220 -11.80 -0.97 10.39
CA HIS A 220 -11.31 -1.67 11.57
C HIS A 220 -9.99 -2.39 11.32
N LEU A 221 -9.84 -3.04 10.15
CA LEU A 221 -8.58 -3.66 9.78
C LEU A 221 -7.47 -2.64 9.66
N LEU A 222 -7.73 -1.48 9.05
CA LEU A 222 -6.74 -0.42 8.93
C LEU A 222 -6.19 0.00 10.29
N ASP A 223 -7.06 0.21 11.28
CA ASP A 223 -6.65 0.51 12.66
C ASP A 223 -5.83 -0.63 13.29
N ILE A 224 -6.28 -1.88 13.15
CA ILE A 224 -5.57 -3.05 13.69
C ILE A 224 -4.17 -3.16 13.10
N THR A 225 -4.04 -3.06 11.78
CA THR A 225 -2.77 -3.25 11.08
C THR A 225 -1.81 -2.09 11.34
N TYR A 226 -2.31 -0.85 11.49
CA TYR A 226 -1.52 0.27 12.02
C TYR A 226 -0.97 -0.04 13.42
N ARG A 227 -1.85 -0.36 14.38
CA ARG A 227 -1.43 -0.69 15.76
C ARG A 227 -0.43 -1.84 15.80
N GLU A 228 -0.56 -2.85 14.95
CA GLU A 228 0.42 -3.95 14.88
C GLU A 228 1.78 -3.51 14.33
N ILE A 229 1.82 -2.62 13.33
CA ILE A 229 3.06 -2.01 12.84
C ILE A 229 3.76 -1.24 13.96
N SER A 230 3.00 -0.41 14.68
CA SER A 230 3.48 0.36 15.84
C SER A 230 4.07 -0.56 16.93
N ASN A 231 3.40 -1.69 17.16
CA ASN A 231 3.85 -2.76 18.07
C ASN A 231 4.92 -3.70 17.47
N LYS A 232 5.49 -3.38 16.30
CA LYS A 232 6.54 -4.16 15.61
C LYS A 232 6.14 -5.62 15.29
N ARG A 233 4.84 -5.89 15.11
CA ARG A 233 4.32 -7.21 14.72
C ARG A 233 4.11 -7.26 13.21
N GLU A 234 4.72 -8.25 12.56
CA GLU A 234 4.54 -8.55 11.13
C GLU A 234 4.61 -7.30 10.22
N VAL A 235 5.56 -6.39 10.51
CA VAL A 235 5.59 -5.02 9.96
C VAL A 235 5.49 -4.98 8.44
N SER A 236 6.21 -5.88 7.75
CA SER A 236 6.20 -5.95 6.28
C SER A 236 4.81 -6.30 5.73
N LEU A 237 4.17 -7.33 6.31
CA LEU A 237 2.85 -7.79 5.92
C LEU A 237 1.81 -6.70 6.19
N ASN A 238 1.79 -6.16 7.41
CA ASN A 238 0.81 -5.14 7.80
C ASN A 238 0.95 -3.84 6.99
N ARG A 239 2.16 -3.44 6.57
CA ARG A 239 2.34 -2.31 5.64
C ARG A 239 1.74 -2.59 4.28
N LYS A 240 1.89 -3.81 3.76
CA LYS A 240 1.26 -4.24 2.50
C LYS A 240 -0.27 -4.20 2.63
N LEU A 241 -0.82 -4.71 3.73
CA LEU A 241 -2.28 -4.68 3.98
C LEU A 241 -2.80 -3.26 4.13
N ASN A 242 -2.13 -2.39 4.88
CA ASN A 242 -2.47 -0.96 4.99
C ASN A 242 -2.60 -0.31 3.61
N LYS A 243 -1.62 -0.53 2.74
CA LYS A 243 -1.65 0.02 1.38
C LYS A 243 -2.86 -0.48 0.60
N GLN A 244 -3.15 -1.78 0.64
CA GLN A 244 -4.30 -2.36 -0.05
C GLN A 244 -5.64 -1.83 0.48
N ILE A 245 -5.75 -1.66 1.79
CA ILE A 245 -6.94 -1.10 2.43
C ILE A 245 -7.12 0.37 2.06
N GLN A 246 -6.05 1.17 2.10
CA GLN A 246 -6.10 2.58 1.71
C GLN A 246 -6.43 2.75 0.22
N ASP A 247 -5.84 1.92 -0.64
CA ASP A 247 -6.16 1.92 -2.06
C ASP A 247 -7.66 1.67 -2.26
N PHE A 248 -8.23 0.66 -1.60
CA PHE A 248 -9.65 0.35 -1.66
C PHE A 248 -10.54 1.48 -1.11
N LEU A 249 -10.25 2.01 0.07
CA LEU A 249 -11.10 3.01 0.72
C LEU A 249 -11.02 4.38 0.04
N PHE A 250 -9.80 4.85 -0.25
CA PHE A 250 -9.53 6.25 -0.63
C PHE A 250 -9.17 6.41 -2.09
N LYS A 251 -8.27 5.59 -2.64
CA LYS A 251 -7.81 5.75 -4.02
C LYS A 251 -8.86 5.31 -5.04
N GLU A 252 -9.55 4.21 -4.77
CA GLU A 252 -10.69 3.72 -5.54
C GLU A 252 -12.01 4.42 -5.14
N GLU A 253 -11.94 5.40 -4.23
CA GLU A 253 -13.05 6.23 -3.76
C GLU A 253 -14.28 5.46 -3.22
N LYS A 254 -14.13 4.17 -2.87
CA LYS A 254 -15.24 3.33 -2.41
C LYS A 254 -15.93 3.89 -1.18
N LEU A 255 -15.15 4.41 -0.23
CA LEU A 255 -15.67 4.95 1.02
C LEU A 255 -16.48 6.24 0.78
N ILE A 256 -15.88 7.20 0.07
CA ILE A 256 -16.52 8.49 -0.17
C ILE A 256 -17.77 8.31 -1.03
N ASN A 257 -17.72 7.51 -2.10
CA ASN A 257 -18.89 7.27 -2.95
C ASN A 257 -20.05 6.68 -2.15
N TYR A 258 -19.78 5.67 -1.31
CA TYR A 258 -20.81 5.11 -0.44
C TYR A 258 -21.40 6.13 0.54
N ILE A 259 -20.56 6.94 1.19
CA ILE A 259 -21.00 7.99 2.10
C ILE A 259 -21.89 9.00 1.38
N LEU A 260 -21.47 9.44 0.19
CA LEU A 260 -22.19 10.44 -0.59
C LEU A 260 -23.54 9.91 -1.08
N ASP A 261 -23.67 8.61 -1.33
CA ASP A 261 -24.90 7.97 -1.81
C ASP A 261 -25.87 7.60 -0.68
N SER A 262 -25.36 7.33 0.53
CA SER A 262 -26.13 6.76 1.64
C SER A 262 -26.64 7.78 2.67
N GLY A 263 -26.34 9.06 2.50
CA GLY A 263 -26.84 10.15 3.35
C GLY A 263 -26.13 10.30 4.71
N GLU A 264 -26.66 11.21 5.54
CA GLU A 264 -25.97 11.72 6.75
C GLU A 264 -25.69 10.67 7.83
N GLU A 265 -26.58 9.70 8.06
CA GLU A 265 -26.35 8.64 9.07
C GLU A 265 -25.12 7.78 8.77
N SER A 266 -24.80 7.62 7.48
CA SER A 266 -23.62 6.87 7.04
C SER A 266 -22.35 7.70 7.19
N ILE A 267 -22.44 9.04 7.02
CA ILE A 267 -21.35 9.96 7.34
C ILE A 267 -20.96 9.78 8.81
N THR A 268 -21.92 9.89 9.73
CA THR A 268 -21.64 9.80 11.18
C THR A 268 -20.93 8.50 11.54
N ARG A 269 -21.45 7.36 11.07
CA ARG A 269 -20.88 6.06 11.42
C ARG A 269 -19.49 5.85 10.81
N LEU A 270 -19.34 6.04 9.49
CA LEU A 270 -18.11 5.70 8.79
C LEU A 270 -16.99 6.72 8.99
N TYR A 271 -17.34 8.02 9.02
CA TYR A 271 -16.34 9.05 9.27
C TYR A 271 -15.80 8.97 10.69
N THR A 272 -16.64 8.75 11.71
CA THR A 272 -16.16 8.61 13.10
C THR A 272 -15.21 7.43 13.23
N LEU A 273 -15.49 6.29 12.59
CA LEU A 273 -14.56 5.15 12.59
C LEU A 273 -13.21 5.47 11.92
N ILE A 274 -13.21 6.27 10.86
CA ILE A 274 -11.97 6.74 10.21
C ILE A 274 -11.21 7.73 11.11
N ASP A 275 -11.94 8.64 11.75
CA ASP A 275 -11.36 9.66 12.61
C ASP A 275 -10.65 9.03 13.83
N ASP A 276 -11.19 7.93 14.34
CA ASP A 276 -10.61 7.14 15.42
C ASP A 276 -9.29 6.42 15.05
N VAL A 277 -8.95 6.29 13.76
CA VAL A 277 -7.70 5.65 13.32
C VAL A 277 -6.51 6.59 13.54
N LYS A 278 -5.89 6.53 14.72
CA LYS A 278 -4.87 7.50 15.17
C LYS A 278 -3.62 7.60 14.30
N GLU A 279 -3.13 6.48 13.80
CA GLU A 279 -1.85 6.39 13.09
C GLU A 279 -1.98 6.60 11.57
N MET A 280 -3.20 6.90 11.09
CA MET A 280 -3.44 7.20 9.68
C MET A 280 -2.90 8.57 9.29
N ASP A 281 -2.46 8.70 8.03
CA ASP A 281 -2.06 9.97 7.44
C ASP A 281 -3.18 11.02 7.58
N PRO A 282 -2.93 12.15 8.26
CA PRO A 282 -3.91 13.22 8.43
C PRO A 282 -4.47 13.76 7.10
N SER A 283 -3.68 13.74 6.02
CA SER A 283 -4.10 14.22 4.70
C SER A 283 -5.30 13.45 4.15
N LEU A 284 -5.36 12.15 4.38
CA LEU A 284 -6.49 11.30 3.97
C LEU A 284 -7.76 11.67 4.72
N LYS A 285 -7.67 11.92 6.03
CA LYS A 285 -8.82 12.37 6.85
C LYS A 285 -9.31 13.74 6.38
N ILE A 286 -8.40 14.68 6.18
CA ILE A 286 -8.70 16.04 5.74
C ILE A 286 -9.39 16.02 4.38
N ASN A 287 -8.85 15.25 3.41
CA ASN A 287 -9.45 15.11 2.09
C ASN A 287 -10.86 14.51 2.15
N LEU A 288 -11.03 13.43 2.92
CA LEU A 288 -12.35 12.81 3.11
C LEU A 288 -13.34 13.81 3.74
N LYS A 289 -12.93 14.50 4.81
CA LYS A 289 -13.74 15.53 5.49
C LYS A 289 -14.15 16.64 4.52
N GLN A 290 -13.23 17.10 3.68
CA GLN A 290 -13.50 18.14 2.69
C GLN A 290 -14.54 17.67 1.66
N LYS A 291 -14.37 16.49 1.07
CA LYS A 291 -15.32 15.93 0.09
C LYS A 291 -16.73 15.77 0.70
N ILE A 292 -16.82 15.42 1.98
CA ILE A 292 -18.09 15.32 2.70
C ILE A 292 -18.71 16.72 2.88
N ARG A 293 -17.94 17.71 3.33
CA ARG A 293 -18.41 19.10 3.48
C ARG A 293 -18.86 19.73 2.16
N ASP A 294 -18.21 19.39 1.05
CA ASP A 294 -18.58 19.91 -0.27
C ASP A 294 -19.99 19.46 -0.70
N LYS A 295 -20.45 18.26 -0.28
CA LYS A 295 -21.81 17.76 -0.58
C LYS A 295 -22.81 18.01 0.56
N TYR A 296 -22.35 18.02 1.81
CA TYR A 296 -23.15 18.18 3.03
C TYR A 296 -22.61 19.35 3.88
N PRO A 297 -22.80 20.61 3.44
CA PRO A 297 -22.24 21.78 4.12
C PRO A 297 -22.80 22.01 5.53
N ASP A 298 -24.03 21.57 5.79
CA ASP A 298 -24.72 21.74 7.07
C ASP A 298 -24.43 20.60 8.07
N TYR A 299 -23.75 19.55 7.64
CA TYR A 299 -23.44 18.40 8.49
C TYR A 299 -22.38 18.76 9.55
N LYS A 300 -22.68 18.46 10.83
CA LYS A 300 -21.79 18.68 11.97
C LYS A 300 -21.04 17.41 12.34
N PHE A 301 -19.72 17.46 12.38
CA PHE A 301 -18.89 16.32 12.79
C PHE A 301 -18.88 16.18 14.32
N LEU A 302 -19.05 14.95 14.81
CA LEU A 302 -19.02 14.64 16.25
C LEU A 302 -17.63 14.89 16.83
N GLY A 303 -17.56 15.49 18.02
CA GLY A 303 -16.30 15.80 18.69
C GLY A 303 -15.69 17.17 18.32
N GLU A 304 -16.29 17.91 17.39
CA GLU A 304 -16.01 19.34 17.27
C GLU A 304 -16.63 20.05 18.49
N PRO A 305 -15.85 20.70 19.37
CA PRO A 305 -16.44 21.56 20.37
C PRO A 305 -17.32 22.61 19.67
N GLU A 306 -18.50 22.87 20.21
CA GLU A 306 -19.26 24.05 19.82
C GLU A 306 -18.37 25.28 20.08
N LYS A 307 -17.89 25.84 18.97
CA LYS A 307 -16.75 26.76 18.81
C LYS A 307 -15.38 26.09 18.63
N GLU A 308 -15.21 25.39 17.51
CA GLU A 308 -13.88 25.25 16.90
C GLU A 308 -13.82 25.90 15.53
N ARG A 309 -13.28 27.13 15.59
CA ARG A 309 -12.39 27.80 14.64
C ARG A 309 -12.38 27.14 13.25
N VAL A 310 -12.86 27.90 12.27
CA VAL A 310 -12.62 27.69 10.84
C VAL A 310 -11.26 27.01 10.67
N SER A 311 -11.27 25.74 10.26
CA SER A 311 -10.09 25.08 9.72
C SER A 311 -9.76 25.84 8.45
N TRP A 312 -8.97 26.89 8.60
CA TRP A 312 -8.26 27.48 7.48
C TRP A 312 -7.22 26.42 7.09
N GLY A 313 -7.61 25.49 6.21
CA GLY A 313 -6.64 24.97 5.24
C GLY A 313 -5.86 26.17 4.72
N LEU A 314 -4.54 26.05 4.66
CA LEU A 314 -3.59 27.15 4.48
C LEU A 314 -4.13 28.20 3.50
N THR A 315 -4.65 29.30 4.03
CA THR A 315 -5.33 30.31 3.22
C THR A 315 -4.31 31.32 2.78
N VAL A 316 -4.25 31.56 1.48
CA VAL A 316 -3.17 32.30 0.82
C VAL A 316 -3.75 33.23 -0.23
N THR A 317 -3.01 34.27 -0.57
CA THR A 317 -3.41 35.14 -1.69
C THR A 317 -3.08 34.45 -3.01
N LYS A 318 -3.74 34.87 -4.10
CA LYS A 318 -3.41 34.37 -5.44
C LYS A 318 -1.94 34.62 -5.78
N THR A 319 -1.43 35.80 -5.44
CA THR A 319 -0.04 36.19 -5.66
C THR A 319 0.95 35.35 -4.85
N GLY A 320 0.61 35.00 -3.60
CA GLY A 320 1.38 34.09 -2.76
C GLY A 320 1.45 32.68 -3.33
N TYR A 321 0.31 32.17 -3.80
CA TYR A 321 0.24 30.86 -4.46
C TYR A 321 1.09 30.77 -5.72
N GLU A 322 0.99 31.77 -6.60
CA GLU A 322 1.79 31.83 -7.83
C GLU A 322 3.30 31.91 -7.55
N LYS A 323 3.71 32.68 -6.53
CA LYS A 323 5.12 32.74 -6.08
C LYS A 323 5.60 31.38 -5.59
N LYS A 324 4.79 30.70 -4.78
CA LYS A 324 5.14 29.38 -4.22
C LYS A 324 5.23 28.31 -5.32
N GLN A 325 4.31 28.35 -6.30
CA GLN A 325 4.34 27.48 -7.47
C GLN A 325 5.57 27.75 -8.36
N LYS A 326 5.96 29.02 -8.53
CA LYS A 326 7.19 29.39 -9.24
C LYS A 326 8.44 28.88 -8.51
N ALA A 327 8.47 28.97 -7.19
CA ALA A 327 9.56 28.42 -6.39
C ALA A 327 9.67 26.90 -6.54
N LEU A 328 8.55 26.17 -6.54
CA LEU A 328 8.54 24.72 -6.79
C LEU A 328 9.09 24.38 -8.18
N ARG A 329 8.64 25.09 -9.23
CA ARG A 329 9.18 24.88 -10.59
C ARG A 329 10.67 25.14 -10.65
N HIS A 330 11.17 26.20 -10.02
CA HIS A 330 12.61 26.49 -9.97
C HIS A 330 13.40 25.36 -9.29
N LEU A 331 12.89 24.79 -8.19
CA LEU A 331 13.53 23.63 -7.54
C LEU A 331 13.60 22.41 -8.48
N LEU A 332 12.50 22.11 -9.17
CA LEU A 332 12.38 20.92 -10.03
C LEU A 332 13.15 21.05 -11.35
N GLU A 333 13.08 22.22 -12.00
CA GLU A 333 13.57 22.43 -13.37
C GLU A 333 14.99 23.01 -13.41
N VAL A 334 15.47 23.61 -12.31
CA VAL A 334 16.78 24.27 -12.24
C VAL A 334 17.66 23.63 -11.18
N GLU A 335 17.30 23.74 -9.90
CA GLU A 335 18.19 23.35 -8.79
C GLU A 335 18.50 21.85 -8.75
N ILE A 336 17.48 20.99 -8.92
CA ILE A 336 17.65 19.54 -8.90
C ILE A 336 18.52 19.06 -10.10
N PRO A 337 18.26 19.48 -11.35
CA PRO A 337 19.12 19.15 -12.48
C PRO A 337 20.56 19.64 -12.32
N VAL A 338 20.76 20.86 -11.79
CA VAL A 338 22.11 21.39 -11.49
C VAL A 338 22.80 20.52 -10.46
N ASN A 339 22.14 20.20 -9.35
CA ASN A 339 22.69 19.33 -8.31
C ASN A 339 23.00 17.91 -8.83
N SER A 340 22.16 17.35 -9.71
CA SER A 340 22.43 16.06 -10.36
C SER A 340 23.69 16.10 -11.23
N LYS A 341 23.95 17.22 -11.92
CA LYS A 341 25.18 17.41 -12.68
C LYS A 341 26.40 17.53 -11.76
N GLU A 342 26.29 18.30 -10.67
CA GLU A 342 27.34 18.43 -9.64
C GLU A 342 27.73 17.06 -9.05
N ILE A 343 26.74 16.20 -8.76
CA ILE A 343 26.98 14.82 -8.31
C ILE A 343 27.75 14.03 -9.36
N GLY A 344 27.35 14.09 -10.64
CA GLY A 344 28.02 13.39 -11.73
C GLY A 344 29.48 13.83 -11.91
N GLU A 345 29.74 15.14 -11.91
CA GLU A 345 31.10 15.71 -12.00
C GLU A 345 31.96 15.32 -10.79
N ALA A 346 31.39 15.28 -9.58
CA ALA A 346 32.10 14.84 -8.39
C ALA A 346 32.40 13.32 -8.41
N MET A 347 31.58 12.51 -9.08
CA MET A 347 31.80 11.08 -9.24
C MET A 347 32.97 10.74 -10.17
N GLU A 348 33.20 11.55 -11.21
CA GLU A 348 34.30 11.38 -12.16
C GLU A 348 35.69 11.63 -11.55
N LYS A 349 35.75 12.29 -10.38
CA LYS A 349 37.01 12.59 -9.64
C LYS A 349 37.57 11.40 -8.84
N GLY A 350 36.96 10.21 -8.95
CA GLY A 350 37.59 8.92 -8.60
C GLY A 350 37.46 8.50 -7.14
N ASP A 351 38.07 9.21 -6.18
CA ASP A 351 38.10 8.75 -4.78
C ASP A 351 36.87 9.22 -3.97
N LEU A 352 35.78 8.47 -4.08
CA LEU A 352 34.46 8.82 -3.51
C LEU A 352 34.41 8.79 -1.97
N ARG A 353 35.36 8.12 -1.29
CA ARG A 353 35.29 7.96 0.17
C ARG A 353 35.74 9.22 0.92
N GLU A 354 36.65 9.99 0.34
CA GLU A 354 37.17 11.25 0.91
C GLU A 354 36.68 12.52 0.19
N ASN A 355 35.98 12.39 -0.94
CA ASN A 355 35.53 13.54 -1.72
C ASN A 355 34.47 14.37 -0.98
N ALA A 356 34.89 15.51 -0.43
CA ALA A 356 34.03 16.47 0.26
C ALA A 356 32.97 17.10 -0.66
N GLU A 357 33.29 17.31 -1.94
CA GLU A 357 32.34 17.85 -2.93
C GLU A 357 31.19 16.86 -3.18
N TYR A 358 31.49 15.56 -3.25
CA TYR A 358 30.48 14.52 -3.41
C TYR A 358 29.54 14.43 -2.20
N LYS A 359 30.08 14.49 -0.97
CA LYS A 359 29.28 14.49 0.26
C LYS A 359 28.37 15.72 0.35
N ALA A 360 28.92 16.91 0.07
CA ALA A 360 28.15 18.15 0.04
C ALA A 360 27.03 18.13 -1.01
N ALA A 361 27.28 17.57 -2.20
CA ALA A 361 26.26 17.45 -3.25
C ALA A 361 25.14 16.45 -2.90
N LEU A 362 25.45 15.38 -2.15
CA LEU A 362 24.44 14.46 -1.61
C LEU A 362 23.59 15.12 -0.52
N GLU A 363 24.20 15.85 0.41
CA GLU A 363 23.47 16.60 1.44
C GLU A 363 22.55 17.66 0.81
N LYS A 364 23.06 18.40 -0.18
CA LYS A 364 22.26 19.36 -0.97
C LYS A 364 21.10 18.66 -1.68
N GLN A 365 21.30 17.46 -2.22
CA GLN A 365 20.22 16.66 -2.82
C GLN A 365 19.11 16.33 -1.81
N GLU A 366 19.47 15.94 -0.59
CA GLU A 366 18.51 15.61 0.46
C GLU A 366 17.72 16.85 0.89
N LEU A 367 18.39 17.99 1.06
CA LEU A 367 17.75 19.26 1.36
C LEU A 367 16.77 19.70 0.26
N LEU A 368 17.16 19.58 -1.02
CA LEU A 368 16.31 19.91 -2.16
C LEU A 368 15.08 19.00 -2.22
N LYS A 369 15.22 17.69 -1.94
CA LYS A 369 14.09 16.76 -1.87
C LYS A 369 13.14 17.11 -0.72
N GLY A 370 13.67 17.38 0.47
CA GLY A 370 12.87 17.79 1.62
C GLY A 370 12.10 19.10 1.36
N ALA A 371 12.77 20.09 0.77
CA ALA A 371 12.14 21.36 0.39
C ALA A 371 11.05 21.17 -0.66
N THR A 372 11.29 20.32 -1.67
CA THR A 372 10.31 20.02 -2.72
C THR A 372 9.06 19.37 -2.15
N LEU A 373 9.22 18.33 -1.33
CA LEU A 373 8.10 17.63 -0.69
C LEU A 373 7.29 18.57 0.20
N LYS A 374 7.97 19.37 1.01
CA LYS A 374 7.31 20.37 1.87
C LYS A 374 6.50 21.38 1.06
N ILE A 375 7.07 21.94 0.00
CA ILE A 375 6.36 22.92 -0.84
C ILE A 375 5.18 22.27 -1.58
N GLN A 376 5.32 21.02 -2.03
CA GLN A 376 4.23 20.27 -2.67
C GLN A 376 3.06 20.03 -1.70
N GLU A 377 3.35 19.57 -0.48
CA GLU A 377 2.36 19.37 0.57
C GLU A 377 1.67 20.69 0.95
N GLU A 378 2.45 21.76 1.14
CA GLU A 378 1.94 23.10 1.42
C GLU A 378 1.04 23.61 0.28
N LEU A 379 1.41 23.44 -0.99
CA LEU A 379 0.59 23.82 -2.15
C LEU A 379 -0.69 22.99 -2.30
N GLN A 380 -0.64 21.70 -1.95
CA GLN A 380 -1.80 20.81 -1.99
C GLN A 380 -2.85 21.19 -0.94
N ASN A 381 -2.38 21.63 0.23
CA ASN A 381 -3.23 22.05 1.35
C ASN A 381 -3.67 23.52 1.28
N ALA A 382 -3.14 24.30 0.33
CA ALA A 382 -3.42 25.72 0.21
C ALA A 382 -4.74 26.00 -0.52
N ARG A 383 -5.56 26.90 0.04
CA ARG A 383 -6.74 27.48 -0.62
C ARG A 383 -6.49 28.94 -0.97
N ILE A 384 -6.67 29.27 -2.23
CA ILE A 384 -6.61 30.67 -2.69
C ILE A 384 -7.85 31.39 -2.16
N PHE A 385 -7.62 32.44 -1.39
CA PHE A 385 -8.67 33.26 -0.83
C PHE A 385 -9.32 34.15 -1.90
N ASN A 386 -10.64 34.30 -1.83
CA ASN A 386 -11.39 35.21 -2.69
C ASN A 386 -11.67 36.51 -1.95
N GLU A 387 -11.17 37.63 -2.48
CA GLU A 387 -11.35 38.97 -1.89
C GLU A 387 -12.80 39.41 -1.74
N SER A 388 -13.75 38.80 -2.47
CA SER A 388 -15.18 39.06 -2.29
C SER A 388 -15.73 38.50 -0.98
N GLN A 389 -14.96 37.66 -0.27
CA GLN A 389 -15.33 37.00 0.97
C GLN A 389 -14.74 37.68 2.22
N ILE A 390 -14.09 38.86 2.07
CA ILE A 390 -13.58 39.60 3.22
C ILE A 390 -14.75 40.18 4.00
N ASP A 391 -14.94 39.66 5.20
CA ASP A 391 -15.84 40.21 6.20
C ASP A 391 -15.05 41.15 7.13
N THR A 392 -15.54 42.38 7.27
CA THR A 392 -14.95 43.42 8.14
C THR A 392 -15.61 43.49 9.52
N ASP A 393 -16.62 42.66 9.79
CA ASP A 393 -17.28 42.61 11.11
C ASP A 393 -16.34 42.08 12.19
N TYR A 394 -15.36 41.27 11.81
CA TYR A 394 -14.36 40.69 12.70
C TYR A 394 -12.98 40.58 12.05
N ILE A 395 -11.95 40.52 12.88
CA ILE A 395 -10.57 40.38 12.43
C ILE A 395 -10.40 39.01 11.75
N SER A 396 -10.10 39.00 10.46
CA SER A 396 -10.02 37.79 9.63
C SER A 396 -8.97 37.93 8.52
N PHE A 397 -8.76 36.87 7.72
CA PHE A 397 -7.83 36.92 6.59
C PHE A 397 -8.19 38.05 5.62
N GLY A 398 -7.22 38.85 5.22
CA GLY A 398 -7.40 39.98 4.32
C GLY A 398 -7.93 41.25 4.99
N THR A 399 -7.95 41.30 6.31
CA THR A 399 -8.32 42.52 7.07
C THR A 399 -7.09 43.32 7.48
N ARG A 400 -7.27 44.64 7.51
CA ARG A 400 -6.38 45.63 8.11
C ARG A 400 -7.00 46.08 9.41
N VAL A 401 -6.26 45.99 10.49
CA VAL A 401 -6.75 46.23 11.84
C VAL A 401 -5.93 47.33 12.49
N LYS A 402 -6.61 48.31 13.07
CA LYS A 402 -6.00 49.31 13.95
C LYS A 402 -6.31 48.98 15.40
N LEU A 403 -5.27 48.86 16.20
CA LEU A 403 -5.34 48.55 17.62
C LEU A 403 -4.81 49.71 18.44
N LYS A 404 -5.56 50.11 19.46
CA LYS A 404 -5.07 51.05 20.47
C LYS A 404 -4.44 50.28 21.62
N ASN A 405 -3.13 50.35 21.74
CA ASN A 405 -2.39 49.75 22.84
C ASN A 405 -2.69 50.53 24.14
N LYS A 406 -3.31 49.87 25.11
CA LYS A 406 -3.72 50.49 26.37
C LYS A 406 -2.56 50.74 27.33
N ILE A 407 -1.46 50.03 27.17
CA ILE A 407 -0.23 50.16 27.97
C ILE A 407 0.59 51.34 27.43
N SER A 408 0.94 51.32 26.13
CA SER A 408 1.79 52.33 25.50
C SER A 408 1.05 53.57 25.02
N LYS A 409 -0.30 53.52 24.97
CA LYS A 409 -1.21 54.54 24.41
C LYS A 409 -1.00 54.83 22.91
N ARG A 410 -0.27 53.98 22.19
CA ARG A 410 -0.03 54.13 20.74
C ARG A 410 -1.09 53.40 19.92
N LEU A 411 -1.31 53.88 18.70
CA LEU A 411 -2.04 53.17 17.67
C LEU A 411 -1.06 52.30 16.89
N GLU A 412 -1.40 51.03 16.75
CA GLU A 412 -0.65 50.01 16.02
C GLU A 412 -1.55 49.48 14.90
N GLU A 413 -0.99 49.22 13.72
CA GLU A 413 -1.75 48.74 12.57
C GLU A 413 -1.17 47.41 12.08
N TYR A 414 -2.02 46.43 11.82
CA TYR A 414 -1.65 45.11 11.35
C TYR A 414 -2.49 44.68 10.16
N ILE A 415 -1.87 43.97 9.22
CA ILE A 415 -2.56 43.27 8.14
C ILE A 415 -2.53 41.77 8.44
N ILE A 416 -3.70 41.14 8.45
CA ILE A 416 -3.82 39.71 8.78
C ILE A 416 -3.85 38.90 7.47
N LEU A 417 -2.80 38.14 7.21
CA LEU A 417 -2.69 37.25 6.04
C LEU A 417 -2.17 35.87 6.44
N GLY A 418 -1.85 35.04 5.46
CA GLY A 418 -1.32 33.70 5.66
C GLY A 418 0.17 33.70 5.99
N PRO A 419 0.72 32.54 6.39
CA PRO A 419 2.14 32.41 6.69
C PRO A 419 3.05 32.61 5.46
N TRP A 420 2.54 32.50 4.23
CA TRP A 420 3.33 32.75 3.02
C TRP A 420 3.50 34.24 2.71
N GLU A 421 2.54 35.06 3.11
CA GLU A 421 2.55 36.51 2.91
C GLU A 421 3.04 37.27 4.15
N SER A 422 3.23 36.57 5.28
CA SER A 422 3.66 37.17 6.54
C SER A 422 5.02 37.88 6.39
N GLU A 423 5.03 39.16 6.72
CA GLU A 423 6.22 40.01 6.73
C GLU A 423 6.12 40.98 7.92
N PRO A 424 6.55 40.54 9.13
CA PRO A 424 6.39 41.32 10.36
C PRO A 424 7.06 42.70 10.32
N SER A 425 8.13 42.86 9.55
CA SER A 425 8.79 44.16 9.31
C SER A 425 7.88 45.17 8.61
N LYS A 426 6.87 44.71 7.86
CA LYS A 426 5.83 45.51 7.22
C LYS A 426 4.48 45.44 7.94
N GLN A 427 4.45 44.95 9.17
CA GLN A 427 3.22 44.74 9.94
C GLN A 427 2.22 43.76 9.31
N ILE A 428 2.68 42.88 8.40
CA ILE A 428 1.86 41.80 7.86
C ILE A 428 2.10 40.57 8.73
N ILE A 429 1.08 40.17 9.48
CA ILE A 429 1.18 39.06 10.44
C ILE A 429 0.32 37.89 9.98
N SER A 430 0.85 36.69 10.18
CA SER A 430 0.11 35.46 9.91
C SER A 430 -1.04 35.29 10.91
N TYR A 431 -2.22 34.91 10.43
CA TYR A 431 -3.33 34.48 11.30
C TYR A 431 -2.98 33.24 12.15
N LEU A 432 -1.92 32.49 11.78
CA LEU A 432 -1.37 31.37 12.57
C LEU A 432 -0.25 31.78 13.54
N SER A 433 0.18 33.05 13.53
CA SER A 433 1.17 33.53 14.49
C SER A 433 0.55 33.68 15.89
N PRO A 434 1.33 33.61 16.99
CA PRO A 434 0.80 33.79 18.34
C PRO A 434 -0.02 35.08 18.49
N LEU A 435 0.42 36.18 17.87
CA LEU A 435 -0.32 37.43 17.88
C LEU A 435 -1.59 37.35 17.00
N GLY A 436 -1.48 36.80 15.79
CA GLY A 436 -2.63 36.64 14.90
C GLY A 436 -3.75 35.80 15.50
N VAL A 437 -3.42 34.73 16.22
CA VAL A 437 -4.39 33.85 16.89
C VAL A 437 -5.17 34.59 17.97
N GLU A 438 -4.51 35.44 18.76
CA GLU A 438 -5.15 36.24 19.81
C GLU A 438 -5.99 37.40 19.23
N LEU A 439 -5.66 37.89 18.03
CA LEU A 439 -6.40 38.98 17.40
C LEU A 439 -7.62 38.51 16.58
N CYS A 440 -7.56 37.33 15.96
CA CYS A 440 -8.62 36.87 15.07
C CYS A 440 -9.98 36.70 15.76
N ASN A 441 -11.06 36.95 15.01
CA ASN A 441 -12.47 36.87 15.42
C ASN A 441 -12.95 37.96 16.40
N HIS A 442 -12.10 38.93 16.75
CA HIS A 442 -12.51 40.08 17.53
C HIS A 442 -13.17 41.15 16.68
N ARG A 443 -14.09 41.91 17.27
CA ARG A 443 -14.86 42.95 16.59
C ARG A 443 -14.34 44.35 16.92
N ALA A 444 -14.66 45.33 16.07
CA ALA A 444 -14.39 46.73 16.37
C ALA A 444 -15.04 47.14 17.71
N GLY A 445 -14.28 47.85 18.56
CA GLY A 445 -14.67 48.26 19.90
C GLY A 445 -14.35 47.26 21.02
N GLU A 446 -14.00 46.02 20.70
CA GLU A 446 -13.66 45.01 21.71
C GLU A 446 -12.30 45.27 22.37
N ASN A 447 -12.17 44.79 23.61
CA ASN A 447 -10.95 44.89 24.39
C ASN A 447 -10.29 43.53 24.53
N LEU A 448 -8.98 43.52 24.38
CA LEU A 448 -8.15 42.33 24.31
C LEU A 448 -7.08 42.41 25.39
N GLN A 449 -6.88 41.34 26.14
CA GLN A 449 -5.77 41.23 27.09
C GLN A 449 -5.25 39.79 27.09
N PHE A 450 -3.97 39.63 26.72
CA PHE A 450 -3.33 38.33 26.57
C PHE A 450 -1.82 38.45 26.81
N ILE A 451 -1.15 37.31 26.98
CA ILE A 451 0.29 37.24 27.23
C ILE A 451 0.94 36.38 26.13
N ILE A 452 1.96 36.92 25.46
CA ILE A 452 2.77 36.18 24.50
C ILE A 452 4.23 36.32 24.91
N ASN A 453 4.92 35.18 25.13
CA ASN A 453 6.32 35.13 25.56
C ASN A 453 6.59 36.04 26.77
N GLU A 454 5.76 35.91 27.81
CA GLU A 454 5.82 36.68 29.07
C GLU A 454 5.60 38.20 28.93
N ARG A 455 5.30 38.69 27.72
CA ARG A 455 4.88 40.08 27.49
C ARG A 455 3.37 40.18 27.53
N GLU A 456 2.89 41.10 28.35
CA GLU A 456 1.48 41.45 28.44
C GLU A 456 1.10 42.41 27.30
N TYR A 457 0.01 42.07 26.62
CA TYR A 457 -0.62 42.89 25.60
C TYR A 457 -2.00 43.30 26.10
N SER A 458 -2.32 44.58 25.93
CA SER A 458 -3.67 45.09 26.20
C SER A 458 -4.07 46.03 25.08
N TYR A 459 -5.05 45.62 24.28
CA TYR A 459 -5.52 46.35 23.10
C TYR A 459 -7.01 46.68 23.20
N GLN A 460 -7.41 47.72 22.46
CA GLN A 460 -8.78 47.93 22.03
C GLN A 460 -8.79 47.94 20.50
N VAL A 461 -9.69 47.19 19.89
CA VAL A 461 -9.86 47.20 18.43
C VAL A 461 -10.53 48.51 18.03
N ASP A 462 -9.83 49.36 17.28
CA ASP A 462 -10.30 50.68 16.86
C ASP A 462 -11.11 50.58 15.56
N SER A 463 -10.56 49.93 14.54
CA SER A 463 -11.21 49.72 13.24
C SER A 463 -10.70 48.46 12.55
N ILE A 464 -11.56 47.91 11.68
CA ILE A 464 -11.29 46.75 10.83
C ILE A 464 -11.68 47.15 9.41
N ASP A 465 -10.70 47.24 8.52
CA ASP A 465 -10.85 47.64 7.13
C ASP A 465 -10.48 46.49 6.19
N LYS A 466 -11.03 46.48 4.98
CA LYS A 466 -10.63 45.54 3.93
C LYS A 466 -9.26 45.91 3.36
N VAL A 467 -8.41 44.92 3.08
CA VAL A 467 -7.15 45.09 2.35
C VAL A 467 -7.38 44.84 0.85
N ASP A 468 -6.79 45.68 0.00
CA ASP A 468 -6.67 45.41 -1.44
C ASP A 468 -5.46 44.49 -1.67
N LEU A 469 -5.71 43.25 -2.15
CA LEU A 469 -4.72 42.15 -2.20
C LEU A 469 -4.18 41.80 -3.59
#